data_AF-A0A132NGZ1-F1
#
_entry.id   AF-A0A132NGZ1-F1
#
_cell.length_a   1.000
_cell.length_b   1.000
_cell.length_c   1.000
_cell.angle_alpha   90.00
_cell.angle_beta   90.00
_cell.angle_gamma   90.00
#
_symmetry.space_group_name_H-M   'P 1'
#
loop_
_entity.id
_entity.type
_entity.pdbx_description
1 polymer ?
#
loop_
_entity_poly.entity_id
_entity_poly.type
_entity_poly.pdbx_seq_one_letter_code
_entity_poly.pdbx_strand_id
1 'polypeptide(L)'
;MTFEKLWGDLLPVGRYGPTGGYRRYSWTAADAECRAWFVEEATRRGLTVETDRNGNLWAWWGAPGPGAVVTGSHLDSVPDGGAFDGPLGVVS
;
A
#
# COMPACT_ATOMS: atom_id res chain seq x y z
N MET A 1 -1.96 14.81 7.48
CA MET A 1 -1.00 13.83 8.04
C MET A 1 0.30 13.96 7.30
N THR A 2 1.42 13.71 7.95
CA THR A 2 2.74 13.78 7.33
C THR A 2 3.17 12.40 6.83
N PHE A 3 4.16 12.38 5.94
CA PHE A 3 4.80 11.15 5.46
C PHE A 3 5.22 10.25 6.63
N GLU A 4 5.81 10.82 7.68
CA GLU A 4 6.34 10.08 8.83
C GLU A 4 5.26 9.28 9.55
N LYS A 5 4.04 9.81 9.64
CA LYS A 5 2.94 9.06 10.26
C LYS A 5 2.50 7.88 9.40
N LEU A 6 2.30 8.09 8.10
CA LEU A 6 1.87 7.03 7.19
C LEU A 6 2.91 5.94 7.07
N TRP A 7 4.17 6.35 6.97
CA TRP A 7 5.30 5.46 6.99
C TRP A 7 5.38 4.67 8.30
N GLY A 8 5.21 5.36 9.43
CA GLY A 8 5.18 4.74 10.76
C GLY A 8 4.07 3.71 10.95
N ASP A 9 2.88 3.97 10.38
CA ASP A 9 1.74 3.04 10.44
C ASP A 9 1.98 1.78 9.59
N LEU A 10 2.62 1.91 8.41
CA LEU A 10 2.85 0.80 7.48
C LEU A 10 4.12 -0.03 7.80
N LEU A 11 5.16 0.59 8.36
CA LEU A 11 6.47 -0.03 8.66
C LEU A 11 6.41 -1.32 9.50
N PRO A 12 5.51 -1.48 10.49
CA PRO A 12 5.44 -2.73 11.26
C PRO A 12 4.91 -3.92 10.47
N VAL A 13 4.12 -3.67 9.42
CA VAL A 13 3.33 -4.70 8.72
C VAL A 13 4.23 -5.63 7.91
N GLY A 14 4.14 -6.93 8.17
CA GLY A 14 4.90 -7.97 7.46
C GLY A 14 6.40 -7.99 7.75
N ARG A 15 6.87 -7.30 8.80
CA ARG A 15 8.28 -7.34 9.22
C ARG A 15 8.62 -8.68 9.85
N TYR A 16 9.69 -9.32 9.37
CA TYR A 16 10.15 -10.61 9.84
C TYR A 16 11.31 -10.45 10.84
N GLY A 17 11.03 -10.75 12.12
CA GLY A 17 11.97 -10.53 13.22
C GLY A 17 13.39 -11.12 13.02
N PRO A 18 13.54 -12.38 12.55
CA PRO A 18 14.86 -13.00 12.42
C PRO A 18 15.82 -12.34 11.42
N THR A 19 15.32 -11.74 10.34
CA THR A 19 16.15 -11.12 9.30
C THR A 19 16.07 -9.59 9.34
N GLY A 20 15.03 -9.04 9.98
CA GLY A 20 14.70 -7.62 9.95
C GLY A 20 14.08 -7.14 8.64
N GLY A 21 13.99 -8.00 7.62
CA GLY A 21 13.37 -7.73 6.32
C GLY A 21 11.85 -7.92 6.33
N TYR A 22 11.23 -7.85 5.15
CA TYR A 22 9.79 -7.97 4.99
C TYR A 22 9.37 -9.23 4.22
N ARG A 23 8.23 -9.78 4.61
CA ARG A 23 7.57 -10.91 3.95
C ARG A 23 6.10 -10.57 3.73
N ARG A 24 5.85 -9.78 2.70
CA ARG A 24 4.52 -9.33 2.28
C ARG A 24 4.12 -10.04 0.99
N TYR A 25 4.04 -11.36 1.01
CA TYR A 25 3.66 -12.09 -0.21
C TYR A 25 2.19 -11.83 -0.54
N SER A 26 1.88 -11.67 -1.83
CA SER A 26 0.52 -11.45 -2.30
C SER A 26 -0.45 -12.52 -1.75
N TRP A 27 -1.64 -12.08 -1.36
CA TRP A 27 -2.71 -12.91 -0.81
C TRP A 27 -2.37 -13.63 0.51
N THR A 28 -1.42 -13.11 1.28
CA THR A 28 -1.17 -13.52 2.67
C THR A 28 -1.79 -12.53 3.66
N ALA A 29 -1.75 -12.87 4.95
CA ALA A 29 -2.26 -11.98 6.00
C ALA A 29 -1.55 -10.61 6.01
N ALA A 30 -0.22 -10.58 5.79
CA ALA A 30 0.54 -9.32 5.76
C ALA A 30 0.18 -8.43 4.56
N ASP A 31 -0.09 -9.04 3.40
CA ASP A 31 -0.62 -8.33 2.23
C ASP A 31 -2.04 -7.81 2.51
N ALA A 32 -2.92 -8.64 3.09
CA ALA A 32 -4.27 -8.21 3.46
C ALA A 32 -4.27 -7.02 4.43
N GLU A 33 -3.35 -6.98 5.40
CA GLU A 33 -3.18 -5.87 6.34
C GLU A 33 -2.67 -4.60 5.63
N CYS A 34 -1.69 -4.73 4.74
CA CYS A 34 -1.21 -3.61 3.91
C CYS A 34 -2.33 -3.03 3.03
N ARG A 35 -3.14 -3.91 2.42
CA ARG A 35 -4.30 -3.54 1.60
C ARG A 35 -5.38 -2.86 2.42
N ALA A 36 -5.68 -3.36 3.63
CA ALA A 36 -6.63 -2.74 4.54
C ALA A 36 -6.17 -1.34 4.97
N TRP A 37 -4.90 -1.19 5.32
CA TRP A 37 -4.28 0.11 5.64
C TRP A 37 -4.43 1.11 4.48
N PHE A 38 -4.17 0.68 3.24
CA PHE A 38 -4.33 1.55 2.06
C PHE A 38 -5.77 2.03 1.91
N VAL A 39 -6.74 1.11 2.02
CA VAL A 39 -8.18 1.44 1.90
C VAL A 39 -8.59 2.41 3.01
N GLU A 40 -8.19 2.16 4.25
CA GLU A 40 -8.51 3.02 5.39
C GLU A 40 -7.95 4.43 5.18
N GLU A 41 -6.67 4.53 4.83
CA GLU A 41 -6.01 5.82 4.63
C GLU A 41 -6.61 6.57 3.43
N ALA A 42 -6.86 5.90 2.31
CA ALA A 42 -7.53 6.52 1.17
C ALA A 42 -8.95 7.02 1.53
N THR A 43 -9.75 6.19 2.21
CA THR A 43 -11.11 6.54 2.64
C THR A 43 -11.12 7.72 3.60
N ARG A 44 -10.16 7.76 4.55
CA ARG A 44 -10.02 8.86 5.52
C ARG A 44 -9.69 10.20 4.86
N ARG A 45 -9.19 10.19 3.61
CA ARG A 45 -8.95 11.37 2.77
C ARG A 45 -10.12 11.72 1.85
N GLY A 46 -11.21 10.97 1.90
CA GLY A 46 -12.37 11.15 1.03
C GLY A 46 -12.14 10.69 -0.41
N LEU A 47 -11.14 9.83 -0.65
CA LEU A 47 -10.92 9.23 -1.97
C LEU A 47 -11.91 8.09 -2.20
N THR A 48 -12.35 7.94 -3.45
CA THR A 48 -13.18 6.79 -3.82
C THR A 48 -12.28 5.59 -4.10
N VAL A 49 -12.41 4.55 -3.29
CA VAL A 49 -11.59 3.34 -3.43
C VAL A 49 -12.34 2.30 -4.25
N GLU A 50 -11.68 1.72 -5.24
CA GLU A 50 -12.16 0.54 -5.96
C GLU A 50 -11.09 -0.56 -6.00
N THR A 51 -11.54 -1.81 -6.05
CA THR A 51 -10.68 -2.96 -6.32
C THR A 51 -11.04 -3.51 -7.69
N ASP A 52 -10.08 -3.61 -8.60
CA ASP A 52 -10.33 -4.19 -9.90
C ASP A 52 -10.39 -5.73 -9.87
N ARG A 53 -10.66 -6.34 -11.02
CA ARG A 53 -10.78 -7.80 -11.14
C ARG A 53 -9.45 -8.56 -10.95
N ASN A 54 -8.31 -7.86 -10.99
CA ASN A 54 -6.99 -8.43 -10.73
C ASN A 54 -6.52 -8.17 -9.29
N GLY A 55 -7.34 -7.52 -8.46
CA GLY A 55 -7.04 -7.24 -7.07
C GLY A 55 -6.25 -5.96 -6.82
N ASN A 56 -5.95 -5.17 -7.85
CA ASN A 56 -5.31 -3.87 -7.67
C ASN A 56 -6.27 -2.93 -6.94
N LEU A 57 -5.72 -2.11 -6.05
CA LEU A 57 -6.46 -1.08 -5.34
C LEU A 57 -6.22 0.27 -6.00
N TRP A 58 -7.32 0.97 -6.29
CA TRP A 58 -7.31 2.30 -6.85
C TRP A 58 -7.96 3.25 -5.86
N ALA A 59 -7.38 4.44 -5.66
CA ALA A 59 -7.94 5.49 -4.83
C ALA A 59 -8.04 6.78 -5.65
N TRP A 60 -9.26 7.16 -6.01
CA TRP A 60 -9.52 8.25 -6.94
C TRP A 60 -9.85 9.55 -6.21
N TRP A 61 -9.15 10.63 -6.60
CA TRP A 61 -9.61 11.99 -6.38
C TRP A 61 -10.49 12.41 -7.56
N GLY A 62 -11.80 12.39 -7.37
CA GLY A 62 -12.77 12.65 -8.44
C GLY A 62 -13.08 11.39 -9.26
N ALA A 63 -13.69 11.57 -10.42
CA ALA A 63 -14.08 10.44 -11.28
C ALA A 63 -12.94 10.04 -12.22
N PRO A 64 -12.66 8.73 -12.40
CA PRO A 64 -11.70 8.25 -13.39
C PRO A 64 -12.19 8.57 -14.82
N GLY A 65 -11.25 8.82 -15.74
CA GLY A 65 -11.59 9.13 -17.13
C GLY A 65 -10.40 9.52 -18.01
N PRO A 66 -10.65 9.92 -19.27
CA PRO A 66 -9.61 10.39 -20.18
C PRO A 66 -8.82 11.56 -19.58
N GLY A 67 -7.48 11.48 -19.66
CA GLY A 67 -6.60 12.51 -19.09
C GLY A 67 -6.34 12.36 -17.59
N ALA A 68 -6.86 11.32 -16.93
CA ALA A 68 -6.47 11.00 -15.56
C ALA A 68 -4.97 10.70 -15.45
N VAL A 69 -4.37 11.14 -14.35
CA VAL A 69 -2.98 10.86 -14.00
C VAL A 69 -2.98 9.87 -12.84
N VAL A 70 -2.18 8.81 -12.98
CA VAL A 70 -2.00 7.79 -11.94
C VAL A 70 -0.56 7.83 -11.46
N THR A 71 -0.40 7.76 -10.15
CA THR A 71 0.86 7.43 -9.48
C THR A 71 0.60 6.25 -8.56
N GLY A 72 1.60 5.40 -8.38
CA GLY A 72 1.48 4.23 -7.53
C GLY A 72 2.72 3.35 -7.59
N SER A 73 2.66 2.27 -6.81
CA SER A 73 3.69 1.24 -6.75
C SER A 73 3.04 -0.06 -6.24
N HIS A 74 3.79 -0.92 -5.57
CA HIS A 74 3.29 -2.18 -5.01
C HIS A 74 3.45 -2.22 -3.48
N LEU A 75 2.74 -3.13 -2.82
CA LEU A 75 2.84 -3.36 -1.37
C LEU A 75 3.39 -4.75 -1.02
N ASP A 76 3.45 -5.65 -1.99
CA ASP A 76 4.06 -6.96 -1.82
C ASP A 76 5.59 -6.87 -1.83
N SER A 77 6.25 -7.92 -1.34
CA SER A 77 7.70 -7.98 -1.28
C SER A 77 8.26 -9.34 -1.69
N VAL A 78 9.51 -9.32 -2.14
CA VAL A 78 10.36 -10.53 -2.16
C VAL A 78 10.65 -11.04 -0.74
N PRO A 79 11.11 -12.29 -0.57
CA PRO A 79 11.50 -12.82 0.74
C PRO A 79 12.58 -11.97 1.39
N ASP A 80 12.32 -11.54 2.63
CA ASP A 80 13.23 -10.73 3.44
C ASP A 80 13.66 -9.43 2.73
N GLY A 81 12.75 -8.87 1.91
CA GLY A 81 12.97 -7.64 1.15
C GLY A 81 13.15 -6.40 2.02
N GLY A 82 13.62 -5.31 1.39
CA GLY A 82 13.81 -4.01 2.04
C GLY A 82 12.50 -3.29 2.36
N ALA A 83 12.58 -2.23 3.16
CA ALA A 83 11.41 -1.46 3.58
C ALA A 83 10.82 -0.56 2.47
N PHE A 84 11.64 -0.18 1.48
CA PHE A 84 11.34 0.91 0.56
C PHE A 84 10.78 0.48 -0.79
N ASP A 85 11.20 -0.68 -1.30
CA ASP A 85 10.82 -1.20 -2.61
C ASP A 85 9.32 -1.53 -2.63
N GLY A 86 8.53 -0.71 -3.32
CA GLY A 86 7.07 -0.74 -3.29
C GLY A 86 6.46 0.33 -2.37
N PRO A 87 6.41 0.11 -1.04
CA PRO A 87 5.70 0.97 -0.10
C PRO A 87 6.06 2.45 -0.18
N LEU A 88 7.31 2.80 -0.51
CA LEU A 88 7.71 4.21 -0.62
C LEU A 88 6.89 4.95 -1.67
N GLY A 89 6.69 4.35 -2.85
CA GLY A 89 5.90 4.96 -3.93
C GLY A 89 4.40 4.96 -3.67
N VAL A 90 3.91 4.16 -2.72
CA VAL A 90 2.51 4.18 -2.29
C VAL A 90 2.26 5.27 -1.24
N VAL A 91 3.24 5.53 -0.37
CA VAL A 91 3.11 6.47 0.76
C VAL A 91 3.47 7.91 0.39
N SER A 92 4.36 8.11 -0.59
CA SER A 92 4.92 9.42 -0.98
C SER A 92 3.95 10.35 -1.67
#